data_AF-A0A1F7Z4B9-F1
#
_entry.id   AF-A0A1F7Z4B9-F1
#
_cell.length_a   1.000
_cell.length_b   1.000
_cell.length_c   1.000
_cell.angle_alpha   90.00
_cell.angle_beta   90.00
_cell.angle_gamma   90.00
#
_symmetry.space_group_name_H-M   'P 1'
#
loop_
_entity.id
_entity.type
_entity.pdbx_description
1 polymer ?
#
loop_
_entity_poly.entity_id
_entity_poly.type
_entity_poly.pdbx_seq_one_letter_code
_entity_poly.pdbx_strand_id
1 'polypeptide(L)'
;MSNKDTKKIPKGYLSSELVKRSQKLLRSNDLQSLFVKKGETSLAKIPLKKVVYTCIALISISLISVFIFQHNLPPEIPLFYGLAEGSEQLSSSFGLVIPSMLSFVVLIINLFLTFFVENNFLKQILIIVAFAAALISTITTFKIMFLVGSF
;
A
#
# COMPACT_ATOMS: atom_id res chain seq x y z
N MET A 1 -29.75 68.24 -34.19
CA MET A 1 -30.43 67.46 -33.15
C MET A 1 -30.63 66.04 -33.67
N SER A 2 -29.85 65.06 -33.17
CA SER A 2 -29.89 63.65 -33.60
C SER A 2 -30.60 62.83 -32.54
N ASN A 3 -31.77 62.31 -32.88
CA ASN A 3 -32.63 61.54 -31.99
C ASN A 3 -32.13 60.08 -31.94
N LYS A 4 -31.55 59.68 -30.81
CA LYS A 4 -31.11 58.29 -30.58
C LYS A 4 -32.27 57.51 -29.96
N ASP A 5 -32.96 56.74 -30.80
CA ASP A 5 -33.96 55.76 -30.38
C ASP A 5 -33.30 54.65 -29.55
N THR A 6 -33.43 54.76 -28.24
CA THR A 6 -33.04 53.72 -27.30
C THR A 6 -34.15 52.67 -27.25
N LYS A 7 -33.96 51.58 -28.01
CA LYS A 7 -34.82 50.38 -27.92
C LYS A 7 -34.78 49.85 -26.48
N LYS A 8 -35.87 50.07 -25.76
CA LYS A 8 -36.09 49.61 -24.39
C LYS A 8 -36.20 48.08 -24.40
N ILE A 9 -35.12 47.39 -24.04
CA ILE A 9 -35.15 45.93 -23.87
C ILE A 9 -35.93 45.63 -22.58
N PRO A 10 -36.97 44.77 -22.61
CA PRO A 10 -37.75 44.44 -21.43
C PRO A 10 -36.86 43.73 -20.40
N LYS A 11 -36.73 44.32 -19.20
CA LYS A 11 -35.83 43.88 -18.11
C LYS A 11 -36.04 42.42 -17.66
N GLY A 12 -37.15 41.78 -18.00
CA GLY A 12 -37.43 40.38 -17.65
C GLY A 12 -36.80 39.32 -18.56
N TYR A 13 -36.43 39.65 -19.80
CA TYR A 13 -35.95 38.64 -20.76
C TYR A 13 -34.51 38.19 -20.49
N LEU A 14 -33.63 39.12 -20.10
CA LEU A 14 -32.20 38.86 -19.91
C LEU A 14 -31.92 37.89 -18.75
N SER A 15 -32.70 37.98 -17.67
CA SER A 15 -32.51 37.14 -16.47
C SER A 15 -32.90 35.68 -16.73
N SER A 16 -33.97 35.44 -17.48
CA SER A 16 -34.46 34.09 -17.75
C SER A 16 -33.54 33.27 -18.66
N GLU A 17 -32.89 33.92 -19.65
CA GLU A 17 -31.89 33.26 -20.50
C GLU A 17 -30.59 32.97 -19.77
N LEU A 18 -30.12 33.89 -18.93
CA LEU A 18 -28.89 33.70 -18.15
C LEU A 18 -29.06 32.60 -17.10
N VAL A 19 -30.23 32.48 -16.47
CA VAL A 19 -30.56 31.39 -15.54
C VAL A 19 -30.67 30.04 -16.26
N LYS A 20 -31.25 30.01 -17.46
CA LYS A 20 -31.30 28.79 -18.28
C LYS A 20 -29.91 28.36 -18.76
N ARG A 21 -29.03 29.31 -19.14
CA ARG A 21 -27.64 29.01 -19.52
C ARG A 21 -26.80 28.56 -18.32
N SER A 22 -26.94 29.18 -17.15
CA SER A 22 -26.19 28.78 -15.94
C SER A 22 -26.62 27.39 -15.43
N GLN A 23 -27.91 27.07 -15.42
CA GLN A 23 -28.38 25.72 -15.08
C GLN A 23 -27.95 24.66 -16.11
N LYS A 24 -27.89 25.01 -17.40
CA LYS A 24 -27.41 24.10 -18.45
C LYS A 24 -25.90 23.83 -18.33
N LEU A 25 -25.11 24.82 -17.92
CA LEU A 25 -23.66 24.69 -17.71
C LEU A 25 -23.31 23.95 -16.40
N LEU A 26 -24.08 24.15 -15.33
CA LEU A 26 -23.87 23.47 -14.05
C LEU A 26 -24.28 21.98 -14.07
N ARG A 27 -25.05 21.54 -15.07
CA ARG A 27 -25.65 20.19 -15.09
C ARG A 27 -24.94 19.19 -16.01
N SER A 28 -24.14 19.62 -16.99
CA SER A 28 -23.71 18.71 -18.07
C SER A 28 -22.28 18.14 -18.00
N ASN A 29 -21.25 18.86 -17.53
CA ASN A 29 -19.88 18.47 -17.91
C ASN A 29 -18.88 18.15 -16.77
N ASP A 30 -18.99 18.72 -15.57
CA ASP A 30 -17.94 18.52 -14.55
C ASP A 30 -18.21 17.39 -13.56
N LEU A 31 -19.47 17.14 -13.19
CA LEU A 31 -19.76 16.15 -12.13
C LEU A 31 -19.73 14.70 -12.62
N GLN A 32 -19.94 14.44 -13.91
CA GLN A 32 -19.93 13.07 -14.45
C GLN A 32 -18.51 12.60 -14.82
N SER A 33 -17.62 13.52 -15.22
CA SER A 33 -16.22 13.19 -15.52
C SER A 33 -15.36 13.02 -14.27
N LEU A 34 -15.75 13.63 -13.13
CA LEU A 34 -15.03 13.49 -11.86
C LEU A 34 -15.35 12.17 -11.10
N PHE A 35 -16.51 11.54 -11.34
CA PHE A 35 -16.93 10.36 -10.58
C PHE A 35 -17.04 9.06 -11.38
N VAL A 36 -16.84 9.08 -12.70
CA VAL A 36 -17.06 7.90 -13.55
C VAL A 36 -15.83 7.61 -14.42
N LYS A 37 -14.64 7.49 -13.81
CA LYS A 37 -13.62 6.57 -14.36
C LYS A 37 -13.97 5.16 -13.90
N LYS A 38 -15.09 4.68 -14.46
CA LYS A 38 -15.71 3.39 -14.20
C LYS A 38 -14.85 2.27 -14.80
N GLY A 39 -14.26 1.50 -13.89
CA GLY A 39 -13.96 0.08 -14.05
C GLY A 39 -13.47 -0.38 -15.40
N GLU A 40 -12.18 -0.18 -15.68
CA GLU A 40 -11.46 -1.20 -16.45
C GLU A 40 -11.49 -2.47 -15.60
N THR A 41 -12.38 -3.39 -15.97
CA THR A 41 -12.44 -4.76 -15.48
C THR A 41 -11.11 -5.44 -15.82
N SER A 42 -10.13 -5.21 -14.95
CA SER A 42 -8.79 -5.74 -15.05
C SER A 42 -8.84 -7.21 -14.65
N LEU A 43 -8.92 -8.08 -15.65
CA LEU A 43 -8.40 -9.44 -15.57
C LEU A 43 -7.06 -9.41 -14.82
N ALA A 44 -7.04 -10.04 -13.64
CA ALA A 44 -5.90 -10.44 -12.81
C ALA A 44 -4.59 -9.62 -12.93
N LYS A 45 -4.63 -8.28 -12.92
CA LYS A 45 -3.42 -7.47 -12.85
C LYS A 45 -3.06 -7.25 -11.39
N ILE A 46 -2.01 -7.92 -10.93
CA ILE A 46 -1.44 -7.70 -9.59
C ILE A 46 -1.06 -6.21 -9.48
N PRO A 47 -1.66 -5.44 -8.55
CA PRO A 47 -1.30 -4.04 -8.36
C PRO A 47 0.09 -3.94 -7.74
N LEU A 48 0.76 -2.80 -7.94
CA LEU A 48 2.01 -2.49 -7.25
C LEU A 48 3.10 -3.57 -7.36
N LYS A 49 3.28 -4.18 -8.55
CA LYS A 49 4.27 -5.25 -8.78
C LYS A 49 5.68 -4.92 -8.27
N LYS A 50 6.10 -3.65 -8.38
CA LYS A 50 7.38 -3.18 -7.83
C LYS A 50 7.50 -3.45 -6.32
N VAL A 51 6.44 -3.17 -5.57
CA VAL A 51 6.37 -3.41 -4.13
C VAL A 51 6.47 -4.90 -3.83
N VAL A 52 5.81 -5.75 -4.61
CA VAL A 52 5.93 -7.22 -4.46
C VAL A 52 7.37 -7.69 -4.65
N TYR A 53 8.06 -7.22 -5.69
CA TYR A 53 9.48 -7.53 -5.89
C TYR A 53 10.34 -7.00 -4.74
N THR A 54 10.03 -5.81 -4.20
CA THR A 54 10.70 -5.28 -3.00
C THR A 54 10.45 -6.17 -1.78
N CYS A 55 9.23 -6.67 -1.55
CA CYS A 55 8.95 -7.62 -0.46
C CYS A 55 9.80 -8.87 -0.59
N ILE A 56 9.86 -9.47 -1.79
CA ILE A 56 10.67 -10.65 -2.05
C ILE A 56 12.15 -10.35 -1.80
N ALA A 57 12.65 -9.21 -2.29
CA ALA A 57 14.03 -8.80 -2.05
C ALA A 57 14.34 -8.63 -0.55
N LEU A 58 13.46 -7.96 0.22
CA LEU A 58 13.63 -7.78 1.66
C LEU A 58 13.66 -9.11 2.42
N ILE A 59 12.71 -10.01 2.11
CA ILE A 59 12.64 -11.34 2.74
C ILE A 59 13.89 -12.14 2.38
N SER A 60 14.30 -12.15 1.11
CA SER A 60 15.50 -12.87 0.67
C SER A 60 16.77 -12.32 1.30
N ILE A 61 16.94 -11.00 1.36
CA ILE A 61 18.09 -10.36 2.02
C ILE A 61 18.11 -10.74 3.51
N SER A 62 16.95 -10.71 4.18
CA SER A 62 16.82 -11.10 5.58
C SER A 62 17.14 -12.57 5.83
N LEU A 63 16.77 -13.47 4.91
CA LEU A 63 17.12 -14.89 5.01
C LEU A 63 18.61 -15.11 4.77
N ILE A 64 19.14 -14.54 3.69
CA ILE A 64 20.54 -14.67 3.30
C ILE A 64 21.46 -14.12 4.40
N SER A 65 21.09 -13.00 5.02
CA SER A 65 21.89 -12.43 6.11
C SER A 65 22.01 -13.39 7.30
N VAL A 66 20.93 -14.10 7.67
CA VAL A 66 20.98 -15.10 8.76
C VAL A 66 22.01 -16.18 8.46
N PHE A 67 22.03 -16.72 7.23
CA PHE A 67 23.01 -17.74 6.84
C PHE A 67 24.44 -17.21 6.77
N ILE A 68 24.64 -15.99 6.28
CA ILE A 68 25.97 -15.36 6.18
C ILE A 68 26.55 -15.11 7.58
N PHE A 69 25.75 -14.58 8.49
CA PHE A 69 26.19 -14.19 9.83
C PHE A 69 26.02 -15.28 10.88
N GLN A 70 25.63 -16.50 10.49
CA GLN A 70 25.41 -17.61 11.40
C GLN A 70 26.62 -17.90 12.30
N HIS A 71 27.84 -17.73 11.79
CA HIS A 71 29.08 -17.95 12.55
C HIS A 71 29.40 -16.84 13.57
N ASN A 72 28.82 -15.66 13.40
CA ASN A 72 29.01 -14.50 14.29
C ASN A 72 27.89 -14.38 15.34
N LEU A 73 26.89 -15.25 15.26
CA LEU A 73 25.78 -15.31 16.20
C LEU A 73 26.08 -16.37 17.27
N PRO A 74 25.72 -16.10 18.53
CA PRO A 74 25.78 -17.12 19.57
C PRO A 74 24.84 -18.28 19.22
N PRO A 75 25.13 -19.51 19.71
CA PRO A 75 24.33 -20.69 19.41
C PRO A 75 22.88 -20.55 19.88
N GLU A 76 22.66 -19.77 20.94
CA GLU A 76 21.35 -19.45 21.49
C GLU A 76 21.11 -17.94 21.43
N ILE A 77 19.94 -17.56 20.94
CA ILE A 77 19.52 -16.17 20.77
C ILE A 77 18.08 -15.98 21.27
N PRO A 78 17.73 -14.79 21.81
CA PRO A 78 16.37 -14.46 22.14
C PRO A 78 15.56 -14.21 20.86
N LEU A 79 14.48 -14.96 20.67
CA LEU A 79 13.57 -14.78 19.53
C LEU A 79 12.60 -13.62 19.75
N PHE A 80 12.25 -13.38 21.01
CA PHE A 80 11.31 -12.33 21.43
C PHE A 80 12.07 -11.22 22.15
N TYR A 81 11.71 -9.97 21.86
CA TYR A 81 12.29 -8.84 22.58
C TYR A 81 11.68 -8.74 23.98
N GLY A 82 12.57 -8.81 24.96
CA GLY A 82 12.36 -8.75 26.39
C GLY A 82 13.67 -9.26 27.01
N LEU A 83 14.06 -8.82 28.21
CA LEU A 83 15.08 -9.57 28.94
C LEU A 83 14.62 -11.03 28.96
N ALA A 84 15.40 -11.94 28.36
CA ALA A 84 15.04 -13.34 28.33
C ALA A 84 15.08 -13.85 29.78
N GLU A 85 13.94 -13.87 30.46
CA GLU A 85 13.83 -14.29 31.87
C GLU A 85 13.77 -15.83 32.02
N GLY A 86 14.18 -16.58 30.98
CA GLY A 86 14.25 -18.04 31.05
C GLY A 86 14.76 -18.70 29.78
N SER A 87 15.24 -19.95 29.91
CA SER A 87 15.73 -20.79 28.81
C SER A 87 14.70 -21.03 27.70
N GLU A 88 13.41 -20.87 28.00
CA GLU A 88 12.31 -21.09 27.05
C GLU A 88 12.18 -19.98 25.99
N GLN A 89 12.78 -18.82 26.21
CA GLN A 89 12.78 -17.71 25.24
C GLN A 89 14.01 -17.69 24.34
N LEU A 90 14.97 -18.60 24.58
CA LEU A 90 16.12 -18.82 23.73
C LEU A 90 15.77 -19.82 22.63
N SER A 91 16.21 -19.50 21.43
CA SER A 91 16.15 -20.38 20.28
C SER A 91 17.55 -20.52 19.70
N SER A 92 17.77 -21.60 18.96
CA SER A 92 18.95 -21.70 18.08
C SER A 92 19.04 -20.46 17.16
N SER A 93 20.25 -20.09 16.72
CA SER A 93 20.44 -18.93 15.83
C SER A 93 19.69 -19.06 14.50
N PHE A 94 19.38 -20.29 14.06
CA PHE A 94 18.49 -20.55 12.92
C PHE A 94 17.05 -20.07 13.14
N GLY A 95 16.63 -19.86 14.39
CA GLY A 95 15.33 -19.29 14.74
C GLY A 95 15.08 -17.90 14.15
N LEU A 96 16.13 -17.16 13.77
CA LEU A 96 16.03 -15.87 13.06
C LEU A 96 15.39 -15.98 11.68
N VAL A 97 15.27 -17.19 11.13
CA VAL A 97 14.55 -17.46 9.89
C VAL A 97 13.03 -17.32 10.09
N ILE A 98 12.51 -17.50 11.31
CA ILE A 98 11.08 -17.53 11.59
C ILE A 98 10.37 -16.23 11.18
N PRO A 99 10.82 -15.01 11.57
CA PRO A 99 10.22 -13.77 11.10
C PRO A 99 10.11 -13.70 9.57
N SER A 100 11.17 -14.08 8.85
CA SER A 100 11.20 -14.01 7.39
C SER A 100 10.27 -15.02 6.74
N MET A 101 10.19 -16.25 7.28
CA MET A 101 9.24 -17.26 6.82
C MET A 101 7.79 -16.86 7.06
N LEU A 102 7.49 -16.27 8.21
CA LEU A 102 6.16 -15.77 8.51
C LEU A 102 5.76 -14.66 7.53
N SER A 103 6.63 -13.70 7.26
CA SER A 103 6.36 -12.64 6.28
C SER A 103 6.23 -13.17 4.85
N PHE A 104 6.93 -14.24 4.50
CA PHE A 104 6.75 -14.92 3.22
C PHE A 104 5.36 -15.56 3.09
N VAL A 105 4.89 -16.24 4.14
CA VAL A 105 3.51 -16.78 4.20
C VAL A 105 2.49 -15.66 4.10
N VAL A 106 2.67 -14.55 4.83
CA VAL A 106 1.79 -13.38 4.74
C VAL A 106 1.77 -12.81 3.32
N LEU A 107 2.92 -12.73 2.64
CA LEU A 107 2.99 -12.30 1.24
C LEU A 107 2.22 -13.23 0.31
N ILE A 108 2.40 -14.55 0.43
CA ILE A 108 1.69 -15.54 -0.40
C ILE A 108 0.19 -15.44 -0.18
N ILE A 109 -0.27 -15.41 1.06
CA ILE A 109 -1.70 -15.32 1.39
C ILE A 109 -2.28 -14.03 0.81
N ASN A 110 -1.63 -12.89 1.02
CA ASN A 110 -2.12 -11.61 0.48
C ASN A 110 -2.14 -11.59 -1.05
N LEU A 111 -1.11 -12.12 -1.71
CA LEU A 111 -1.09 -12.27 -3.17
C LEU A 111 -2.21 -13.18 -3.66
N PHE A 112 -2.42 -14.31 -2.99
CA PHE A 112 -3.50 -15.24 -3.29
C PHE A 112 -4.87 -14.55 -3.19
N LEU A 113 -5.11 -13.82 -2.09
CA LEU A 113 -6.33 -13.03 -1.88
C LEU A 113 -6.54 -11.96 -2.97
N THR A 114 -5.48 -11.38 -3.55
CA THR A 114 -5.64 -10.40 -4.63
C THR A 114 -6.31 -10.96 -5.89
N PHE A 115 -6.31 -12.29 -6.08
CA PHE A 115 -7.02 -12.94 -7.20
C PHE A 115 -8.52 -13.07 -6.97
N PHE A 116 -8.98 -13.10 -5.72
CA PHE A 116 -10.40 -13.25 -5.37
C PHE A 116 -11.13 -11.93 -5.17
N VAL A 117 -10.37 -10.84 -4.96
CA VAL A 117 -10.95 -9.52 -4.74
C VAL A 117 -11.11 -8.79 -6.08
N GLU A 118 -12.25 -8.14 -6.31
CA GLU A 118 -12.46 -7.31 -7.51
C GLU A 118 -11.97 -5.86 -7.32
N ASN A 119 -12.15 -5.34 -6.10
CA ASN A 119 -11.86 -3.95 -5.78
C ASN A 119 -10.35 -3.64 -5.79
N ASN A 120 -9.93 -2.73 -6.68
CA ASN A 120 -8.51 -2.35 -6.84
C ASN A 120 -7.89 -1.71 -5.59
N PHE A 121 -8.67 -0.95 -4.82
CA PHE A 121 -8.19 -0.34 -3.57
C PHE A 121 -7.87 -1.41 -2.52
N LEU A 122 -8.75 -2.41 -2.35
CA LEU A 122 -8.47 -3.55 -1.46
C LEU A 122 -7.24 -4.34 -1.92
N LYS A 123 -7.08 -4.59 -3.23
CA LYS A 123 -5.87 -5.28 -3.72
C LYS A 123 -4.60 -4.51 -3.38
N GLN A 124 -4.61 -3.17 -3.47
CA GLN A 124 -3.47 -2.34 -3.07
C GLN A 124 -3.19 -2.45 -1.57
N ILE A 125 -4.24 -2.42 -0.72
CA ILE A 125 -4.09 -2.62 0.73
C ILE A 125 -3.45 -3.97 1.04
N LEU A 126 -3.90 -5.06 0.41
CA LEU A 126 -3.32 -6.41 0.62
C LEU A 126 -1.81 -6.42 0.34
N ILE A 127 -1.36 -5.75 -0.72
CA ILE A 127 0.07 -5.64 -1.04
C ILE A 127 0.82 -4.74 -0.03
N ILE A 128 0.21 -3.64 0.42
CA ILE A 128 0.81 -2.75 1.42
C ILE A 128 0.96 -3.46 2.77
N VAL A 129 -0.04 -4.25 3.19
CA VAL A 129 0.04 -5.05 4.41
C VAL A 129 1.15 -6.09 4.32
N ALA A 130 1.28 -6.79 3.19
CA ALA A 130 2.39 -7.72 2.97
C ALA A 130 3.75 -7.02 3.01
N PHE A 131 3.84 -5.80 2.48
CA PHE A 131 5.06 -4.99 2.54
C PHE A 131 5.40 -4.56 3.97
N ALA A 132 4.41 -4.12 4.76
CA ALA A 132 4.61 -3.80 6.17
C ALA A 132 5.11 -5.02 6.96
N ALA A 133 4.52 -6.20 6.74
CA ALA A 133 4.99 -7.44 7.35
C ALA A 133 6.43 -7.79 6.96
N ALA A 134 6.79 -7.66 5.68
CA ALA A 134 8.16 -7.86 5.21
C ALA A 134 9.14 -6.89 5.90
N LEU A 135 8.82 -5.60 5.95
CA LEU A 135 9.64 -4.59 6.63
C LEU A 135 9.81 -4.88 8.12
N ILE A 136 8.72 -5.18 8.84
CA ILE A 136 8.77 -5.49 10.26
C ILE A 136 9.66 -6.71 10.50
N SER A 137 9.47 -7.79 9.72
CA SER A 137 10.33 -8.97 9.81
C SER A 137 11.80 -8.64 9.57
N THR A 138 12.13 -7.88 8.52
CA THR A 138 13.51 -7.51 8.23
C THR A 138 14.11 -6.72 9.38
N ILE A 139 13.40 -5.69 9.88
CA ILE A 139 13.84 -4.90 11.03
C ILE A 139 14.06 -5.78 12.26
N THR A 140 13.14 -6.71 12.54
CA THR A 140 13.26 -7.67 13.66
C THR A 140 14.52 -8.53 13.52
N THR A 141 14.73 -9.16 12.36
CA THR A 141 15.89 -10.03 12.14
C THR A 141 17.20 -9.26 12.31
N PHE A 142 17.34 -8.09 11.68
CA PHE A 142 18.55 -7.27 11.80
C PHE A 142 18.74 -6.72 13.22
N LYS A 143 17.68 -6.30 13.90
CA LYS A 143 17.79 -5.80 15.27
C LYS A 143 18.21 -6.89 16.26
N ILE A 144 17.70 -8.14 16.14
CA ILE A 144 18.20 -9.24 16.97
C ILE A 144 19.66 -9.51 16.63
N MET A 145 19.99 -9.60 15.33
CA MET A 145 21.35 -9.85 14.86
C MET A 145 22.36 -8.81 15.38
N PHE A 146 22.03 -7.52 15.38
CA PHE A 146 22.90 -6.48 15.95
C PHE A 146 22.88 -6.41 17.48
N LEU A 147 21.82 -6.91 18.13
CA LEU A 147 21.75 -6.95 19.59
C LEU A 147 22.67 -8.03 20.17
N VAL A 148 22.78 -9.18 19.50
CA VAL A 148 23.51 -10.35 20.01
C VAL A 148 24.74 -10.73 19.20
N GLY A 149 24.89 -10.19 17.99
CA GLY A 149 26.01 -10.50 17.12
C GLY A 149 27.30 -9.88 17.63
N SER A 150 28.37 -10.67 17.58
CA SER A 150 29.74 -10.20 17.80
C SER A 150 30.37 -9.95 16.43
N PHE A 151 30.41 -8.69 16.01
CA PHE A 151 31.00 -8.25 14.74
C PHE A 151 32.32 -7.53 14.96
#